data_AF-A0A9D0ZD29-F1
#
_entry.id   AF-A0A9D0ZD29-F1
#
_cell.length_a   1.000
_cell.length_b   1.000
_cell.length_c   1.000
_cell.angle_alpha   90.00
_cell.angle_beta   90.00
_cell.angle_gamma   90.00
#
_symmetry.space_group_name_H-M   'P 1'
#
loop_
_entity.id
_entity.type
_entity.pdbx_description
1 polymer ?
#
loop_
_entity_poly.entity_id
_entity_poly.type
_entity_poly.pdbx_seq_one_letter_code
_entity_poly.pdbx_strand_id
1 'polypeptide(L)'
;QTMNPSTEDILRAVNRTPAETVFVLPNNKNIIMAAEQCVPMTEKRVIVIPTKTVPQGITALLSLDEGSTAEDIAADMQEAIGGVHTALVTYAARDSEFDGHEIHAGEYLALLDGALIGSYTGLDELVEELGAAADALDPSVISVYYGEDVSAEEAEATAGAIGAHFPDAELTVVNGGQPVYYYMISIE
;
A
#
# COMPACT_ATOMS: atom_id res chain seq x y z
N GLN A 1 11.59 14.65 0.14
CA GLN A 1 10.59 15.31 -0.73
C GLN A 1 9.57 14.25 -1.07
N THR A 2 8.28 14.47 -0.83
CA THR A 2 7.24 13.55 -1.29
C THR A 2 7.13 13.70 -2.81
N MET A 3 7.44 12.65 -3.57
CA MET A 3 7.27 12.60 -5.03
C MET A 3 5.78 12.48 -5.39
N ASN A 4 4.97 13.44 -4.94
CA ASN A 4 3.55 13.49 -5.29
C ASN A 4 3.44 14.20 -6.65
N PRO A 5 3.02 13.52 -7.73
CA PRO A 5 2.79 14.15 -9.02
C PRO A 5 1.78 15.28 -8.90
N SER A 6 1.98 16.34 -9.68
CA SER A 6 0.99 17.40 -9.82
C SER A 6 -0.19 16.93 -10.68
N THR A 7 -1.31 17.65 -10.63
CA THR A 7 -2.45 17.46 -11.55
C THR A 7 -1.99 17.47 -13.02
N GLU A 8 -1.04 18.34 -13.38
CA GLU A 8 -0.50 18.42 -14.75
C GLU A 8 0.30 17.16 -15.12
N ASP A 9 1.07 16.59 -14.19
CA ASP A 9 1.83 15.35 -14.43
C ASP A 9 0.89 14.17 -14.69
N ILE A 10 -0.18 14.05 -13.88
CA ILE A 10 -1.20 13.01 -14.03
C ILE A 10 -1.94 13.19 -15.35
N LEU A 11 -2.39 14.41 -15.67
CA LEU A 11 -3.07 14.72 -16.92
C LEU A 11 -2.21 14.39 -18.15
N ARG A 12 -0.92 14.70 -18.10
CA ARG A 12 0.03 14.35 -19.16
C ARG A 12 0.12 12.83 -19.35
N ALA A 13 0.16 12.06 -18.26
CA ALA A 13 0.16 10.60 -18.34
C ALA A 13 -1.14 10.08 -18.96
N VAL A 14 -2.30 10.54 -18.48
CA VAL A 14 -3.63 10.20 -19.02
C VAL A 14 -3.71 10.48 -20.53
N ASN A 15 -3.26 11.66 -20.97
CA ASN A 15 -3.32 12.03 -22.38
C ASN A 15 -2.38 11.19 -23.27
N ARG A 16 -1.27 10.68 -22.72
CA ARG A 16 -0.33 9.79 -23.42
C ARG A 16 -0.78 8.33 -23.50
N THR A 17 -1.66 7.87 -22.61
CA THR A 17 -2.21 6.50 -22.64
C THR A 17 -3.01 6.26 -23.92
N PRO A 18 -2.83 5.17 -24.68
CA PRO A 18 -3.51 4.97 -25.95
C PRO A 18 -5.02 4.62 -25.82
N ALA A 19 -5.54 4.50 -24.61
CA ALA A 19 -6.94 4.15 -24.34
C ALA A 19 -7.86 5.38 -24.27
N GLU A 20 -9.13 5.18 -24.62
CA GLU A 20 -10.21 6.17 -24.47
C GLU A 20 -10.71 6.27 -23.02
N THR A 21 -10.68 5.14 -22.29
CA THR A 21 -10.95 5.08 -20.85
C THR A 21 -9.65 4.81 -20.10
N VAL A 22 -9.36 5.63 -19.09
CA VAL A 22 -8.14 5.54 -18.28
C VAL A 22 -8.52 5.48 -16.81
N PHE A 23 -8.15 4.38 -16.15
CA PHE A 23 -8.23 4.25 -14.71
C PHE A 23 -6.98 4.85 -14.07
N VAL A 24 -7.16 5.65 -13.03
CA VAL A 24 -6.08 6.26 -12.25
C VAL A 24 -6.14 5.75 -10.82
N LEU A 25 -5.07 5.10 -10.38
CA LEU A 25 -4.90 4.53 -9.04
C LEU A 25 -3.83 5.36 -8.30
N PRO A 26 -4.21 6.32 -7.44
CA PRO A 26 -3.26 7.28 -6.86
C PRO A 26 -2.23 6.67 -5.91
N ASN A 27 -2.57 5.57 -5.24
CA ASN A 27 -1.72 4.84 -4.28
C ASN A 27 -1.16 5.71 -3.14
N ASN A 28 -1.77 6.87 -2.91
CA ASN A 28 -1.44 7.84 -1.87
C ASN A 28 -2.64 8.76 -1.67
N LYS A 29 -3.17 8.81 -0.44
CA LYS A 29 -4.35 9.63 -0.11
C LYS A 29 -4.20 11.11 -0.50
N ASN A 30 -2.97 11.64 -0.49
CA ASN A 30 -2.71 13.04 -0.80
C ASN A 30 -2.74 13.35 -2.31
N ILE A 31 -2.73 12.32 -3.17
CA ILE A 31 -2.75 12.46 -4.63
C ILE A 31 -4.20 12.36 -5.18
N ILE A 32 -5.13 11.77 -4.44
CA ILE A 32 -6.52 11.50 -4.89
C ILE A 32 -7.18 12.78 -5.44
N MET A 33 -7.13 13.88 -4.69
CA MET A 33 -7.70 15.15 -5.12
C MET A 33 -7.08 15.67 -6.43
N ALA A 34 -5.75 15.54 -6.59
CA ALA A 34 -5.08 15.94 -7.83
C ALA A 34 -5.48 15.04 -9.00
N ALA A 35 -5.67 13.75 -8.79
CA ALA A 35 -6.17 12.82 -9.80
C ALA A 35 -7.60 13.17 -10.24
N GLU A 36 -8.50 13.47 -9.29
CA GLU A 36 -9.89 13.86 -9.57
C GLU A 36 -9.96 15.17 -10.38
N GLN A 37 -9.08 16.13 -10.08
CA GLN A 37 -9.00 17.39 -10.83
C GLN A 37 -8.62 17.21 -12.30
N CYS A 38 -7.99 16.08 -12.68
CA CYS A 38 -7.64 15.80 -14.07
C CYS A 38 -8.85 15.41 -14.93
N VAL A 39 -9.92 14.88 -14.33
CA VAL A 39 -11.10 14.35 -15.03
C VAL A 39 -11.73 15.38 -15.98
N PRO A 40 -12.01 16.64 -15.58
CA PRO A 40 -12.58 17.64 -16.49
C PRO A 40 -11.56 18.28 -17.45
N MET A 41 -10.27 17.91 -17.40
CA MET A 41 -9.20 18.56 -18.17
C MET A 41 -8.81 17.81 -19.46
N THR A 42 -9.50 16.72 -19.78
CA THR A 42 -9.26 15.90 -20.98
C THR A 42 -10.57 15.48 -21.63
N GLU A 43 -10.52 15.14 -22.92
CA GLU A 43 -11.65 14.56 -23.65
C GLU A 43 -11.80 13.05 -23.39
N LYS A 44 -10.79 12.42 -22.77
CA LYS A 44 -10.83 11.00 -22.40
C LYS A 44 -11.73 10.75 -21.20
N ARG A 45 -12.26 9.55 -21.11
CA ARG A 45 -12.97 9.09 -19.91
C ARG A 45 -11.95 8.71 -18.84
N VAL A 46 -11.83 9.53 -17.80
CA VAL A 46 -10.95 9.25 -16.65
C VAL A 46 -11.78 8.76 -15.47
N ILE A 47 -11.39 7.63 -14.89
CA ILE A 47 -12.02 7.06 -13.69
C ILE A 47 -10.96 6.97 -12.60
N VAL A 48 -11.16 7.66 -11.48
CA VAL A 48 -10.24 7.61 -10.34
C VAL A 48 -10.72 6.55 -9.37
N ILE A 49 -9.89 5.53 -9.12
CA ILE A 49 -10.11 4.56 -8.05
C ILE A 49 -9.32 5.08 -6.85
N PRO A 50 -9.96 5.38 -5.70
CA PRO A 50 -9.34 6.17 -4.62
C PRO A 50 -8.37 5.36 -3.74
N THR A 51 -7.42 4.65 -4.36
CA THR A 51 -6.40 3.86 -3.67
C THR A 51 -5.47 4.77 -2.87
N LYS A 52 -5.23 4.39 -1.62
CA LYS A 52 -4.42 5.16 -0.66
C LYS A 52 -3.01 4.60 -0.49
N THR A 53 -2.81 3.35 -0.90
CA THR A 53 -1.54 2.63 -0.77
C THR A 53 -1.25 1.82 -2.04
N VAL A 54 -0.01 1.39 -2.21
CA VAL A 54 0.40 0.54 -3.34
C VAL A 54 -0.29 -0.83 -3.30
N PRO A 55 -0.39 -1.54 -2.14
CA PRO A 55 -1.15 -2.80 -2.05
C PRO A 55 -2.60 -2.66 -2.52
N GLN A 56 -3.33 -1.61 -2.11
CA GLN A 56 -4.66 -1.32 -2.64
C GLN A 56 -4.67 -1.17 -4.17
N GLY A 57 -3.64 -0.52 -4.72
CA GLY A 57 -3.45 -0.41 -6.17
C GLY A 57 -3.30 -1.77 -6.86
N ILE A 58 -2.54 -2.69 -6.26
CA ILE A 58 -2.32 -4.03 -6.80
C ILE A 58 -3.62 -4.84 -6.71
N THR A 59 -4.29 -4.87 -5.56
CA THR A 59 -5.57 -5.57 -5.39
C THR A 59 -6.63 -5.07 -6.37
N ALA A 60 -6.76 -3.75 -6.57
CA ALA A 60 -7.65 -3.19 -7.59
C ALA A 60 -7.30 -3.67 -9.00
N LEU A 61 -6.01 -3.75 -9.36
CA LEU A 61 -5.62 -4.24 -10.68
C LEU A 61 -5.91 -5.74 -10.87
N LEU A 62 -5.80 -6.54 -9.80
CA LEU A 62 -6.12 -7.97 -9.83
C LEU A 62 -7.61 -8.25 -9.97
N SER A 63 -8.48 -7.31 -9.55
CA SER A 63 -9.93 -7.42 -9.72
C SER A 63 -10.44 -6.99 -11.10
N LEU A 64 -9.55 -6.61 -12.02
CA LEU A 64 -9.94 -6.16 -13.36
C LEU A 64 -10.51 -7.31 -14.20
N ASP A 65 -11.79 -7.20 -14.57
CA ASP A 65 -12.41 -8.02 -15.61
C ASP A 65 -12.54 -7.23 -16.92
N GLU A 66 -11.74 -7.59 -17.93
CA GLU A 66 -11.74 -6.95 -19.25
C GLU A 66 -13.06 -7.12 -20.01
N GLY A 67 -13.91 -8.09 -19.63
CA GLY A 67 -15.22 -8.31 -20.23
C GLY A 67 -16.31 -7.37 -19.70
N SER A 68 -16.05 -6.68 -18.60
CA SER A 68 -17.03 -5.87 -17.87
C SER A 68 -17.06 -4.42 -18.35
N THR A 69 -18.11 -3.68 -17.99
CA THR A 69 -18.19 -2.25 -18.31
C THR A 69 -17.22 -1.46 -17.43
N ALA A 70 -16.85 -0.25 -17.85
CA ALA A 70 -15.95 0.59 -17.05
C ALA A 70 -16.55 0.98 -15.69
N GLU A 71 -17.87 1.07 -15.61
CA GLU A 71 -18.64 1.27 -14.37
C GLU A 71 -18.54 0.06 -13.44
N ASP A 72 -18.75 -1.15 -13.97
CA ASP A 72 -18.67 -2.39 -13.19
C ASP A 72 -17.24 -2.61 -12.69
N ILE A 73 -16.23 -2.45 -13.57
CA ILE A 73 -14.81 -2.50 -13.20
C ILE A 73 -14.52 -1.50 -12.06
N ALA A 74 -15.04 -0.28 -12.15
CA ALA A 74 -14.82 0.73 -11.11
C ALA A 74 -15.49 0.37 -9.77
N ALA A 75 -16.65 -0.29 -9.81
CA ALA A 75 -17.34 -0.78 -8.62
C ALA A 75 -16.57 -1.94 -7.98
N ASP A 76 -16.17 -2.93 -8.78
CA ASP A 76 -15.42 -4.10 -8.33
C ASP A 76 -14.08 -3.70 -7.73
N MET A 77 -13.34 -2.79 -8.37
CA MET A 77 -12.09 -2.24 -7.82
C MET A 77 -12.33 -1.51 -6.49
N GLN A 78 -13.43 -0.77 -6.34
CA GLN A 78 -13.75 -0.07 -5.10
C GLN A 78 -14.11 -1.02 -3.97
N GLU A 79 -14.85 -2.10 -4.28
CA GLU A 79 -15.15 -3.16 -3.32
C GLU A 79 -13.87 -3.87 -2.89
N ALA A 80 -13.03 -4.26 -3.85
CA ALA A 80 -11.79 -4.98 -3.60
C ALA A 80 -10.84 -4.21 -2.66
N ILE A 81 -10.61 -2.90 -2.91
CA ILE A 81 -9.73 -2.11 -2.04
C ILE A 81 -10.31 -1.83 -0.65
N GLY A 82 -11.62 -2.02 -0.47
CA GLY A 82 -12.29 -1.84 0.82
C GLY A 82 -11.90 -2.89 1.86
N GLY A 83 -11.48 -4.09 1.42
CA GLY A 83 -10.97 -5.16 2.28
C GLY A 83 -9.46 -5.09 2.55
N VAL A 84 -8.73 -4.17 1.92
CA VAL A 84 -7.27 -4.12 2.00
C VAL A 84 -6.82 -3.20 3.12
N HIS A 85 -6.27 -3.80 4.17
CA HIS A 85 -5.48 -3.12 5.18
C HIS A 85 -4.01 -3.12 4.78
N THR A 86 -3.30 -2.02 5.02
CA THR A 86 -1.87 -1.91 4.66
C THR A 86 -1.02 -1.64 5.88
N ALA A 87 -0.10 -2.55 6.17
CA ALA A 87 0.99 -2.29 7.09
C ALA A 87 2.25 -1.82 6.37
N LEU A 88 2.95 -0.86 6.98
CA LEU A 88 4.19 -0.29 6.46
C LEU A 88 5.27 -0.38 7.53
N VAL A 89 6.43 -0.94 7.15
CA VAL A 89 7.60 -1.07 8.01
C VAL A 89 8.75 -0.28 7.41
N THR A 90 9.35 0.60 8.22
CA THR A 90 10.52 1.40 7.86
C THR A 90 11.41 1.62 9.10
N TYR A 91 12.45 2.45 9.00
CA TYR A 91 13.24 2.87 10.14
C TYR A 91 13.19 4.39 10.32
N ALA A 92 13.36 4.82 11.56
CA ALA A 92 13.50 6.22 11.90
C ALA A 92 14.88 6.73 11.45
N ALA A 93 14.92 7.59 10.43
CA ALA A 93 16.18 8.18 9.98
C ALA A 93 16.78 9.20 10.97
N ARG A 94 15.97 9.66 11.94
CA ARG A 94 16.33 10.66 12.95
C ARG A 94 15.36 10.59 14.11
N ASP A 95 15.74 11.18 15.24
CA ASP A 95 14.84 11.39 16.37
C ASP A 95 13.66 12.29 15.95
N SER A 96 12.47 11.92 16.39
CA SER A 96 11.23 12.67 16.10
C SER A 96 10.13 12.35 17.09
N GLU A 97 9.00 13.04 16.96
CA GLU A 97 7.77 12.76 17.69
C GLU A 97 6.65 12.51 16.67
N PHE A 98 5.86 11.45 16.85
CA PHE A 98 4.71 11.13 16.02
C PHE A 98 3.51 10.76 16.89
N ASP A 99 2.40 11.49 16.76
CA ASP A 99 1.20 11.31 17.58
C ASP A 99 1.49 11.20 19.10
N GLY A 100 2.44 12.00 19.59
CA GLY A 100 2.85 12.02 20.99
C GLY A 100 3.80 10.89 21.42
N HIS A 101 4.25 10.04 20.50
CA HIS A 101 5.26 9.02 20.74
C HIS A 101 6.64 9.55 20.34
N GLU A 102 7.60 9.48 21.26
CA GLU A 102 9.01 9.70 20.94
C GLU A 102 9.54 8.53 20.10
N ILE A 103 10.19 8.86 19.00
CA ILE A 103 10.80 7.91 18.07
C ILE A 103 12.29 8.24 18.01
N HIS A 104 13.14 7.25 18.24
CA HIS A 104 14.60 7.42 18.17
C HIS A 104 15.17 6.94 16.85
N ALA A 105 16.22 7.61 16.38
CA ALA A 105 16.91 7.23 15.17
C ALA A 105 17.40 5.77 15.23
N GLY A 106 17.11 5.01 14.17
CA GLY A 106 17.45 3.60 14.04
C GLY A 106 16.37 2.63 14.52
N GLU A 107 15.32 3.10 15.18
CA GLU A 107 14.17 2.25 15.51
C GLU A 107 13.37 1.88 14.26
N TYR A 108 12.85 0.65 14.23
CA TYR A 108 11.84 0.24 13.27
C TYR A 108 10.52 0.90 13.61
N LEU A 109 9.80 1.36 12.58
CA LEU A 109 8.48 1.95 12.70
C LEU A 109 7.48 1.05 11.98
N ALA A 110 6.41 0.68 12.68
CA ALA A 110 5.27 -0.02 12.08
C ALA A 110 4.06 0.90 12.06
N LEU A 111 3.45 1.02 10.87
CA LEU A 111 2.17 1.69 10.72
C LEU A 111 1.15 0.71 10.14
N LEU A 112 -0.09 0.73 10.63
CA LEU A 112 -1.23 0.03 10.06
C LEU A 112 -2.28 1.06 9.64
N ASP A 113 -2.62 1.08 8.35
CA ASP A 113 -3.48 2.08 7.72
C ASP A 113 -3.08 3.55 8.02
N GLY A 114 -1.79 3.75 8.25
CA GLY A 114 -1.20 5.05 8.56
C GLY A 114 -1.27 5.47 10.03
N ALA A 115 -1.85 4.64 10.92
CA ALA A 115 -1.73 4.81 12.36
C ALA A 115 -0.44 4.14 12.84
N LEU A 116 0.33 4.81 13.70
CA LEU A 116 1.54 4.24 14.30
C LEU A 116 1.14 3.14 15.29
N ILE A 117 1.64 1.92 15.06
CA ILE A 117 1.53 0.82 16.03
C ILE A 117 2.57 1.04 17.13
N GLY A 118 3.81 1.36 16.73
CA GLY A 118 4.90 1.66 17.65
C GLY A 118 6.25 1.84 16.95
N SER A 119 7.27 2.11 17.75
CA SER A 119 8.68 2.06 17.35
C SER A 119 9.43 1.01 18.17
N TYR A 120 10.32 0.27 17.50
CA TYR A 120 10.93 -0.93 18.06
C TYR A 120 12.42 -1.01 17.73
N THR A 121 13.21 -1.61 18.61
CA THR A 121 14.65 -1.79 18.38
C THR A 121 14.99 -3.06 17.60
N GLY A 122 14.01 -3.95 17.39
CA GLY A 122 14.16 -5.20 16.65
C GLY A 122 12.89 -5.59 15.89
N LEU A 123 13.08 -6.40 14.84
CA LEU A 123 11.97 -6.87 13.99
C LEU A 123 11.05 -7.87 14.71
N ASP A 124 11.57 -8.69 15.62
CA ASP A 124 10.75 -9.70 16.31
C ASP A 124 9.61 -9.06 17.13
N GLU A 125 9.93 -8.01 17.91
CA GLU A 125 8.94 -7.26 18.69
C GLU A 125 7.94 -6.54 17.78
N LEU A 126 8.43 -5.97 16.67
CA LEU A 126 7.58 -5.32 15.68
C LEU A 126 6.58 -6.31 15.07
N VAL A 127 7.02 -7.52 14.71
CA VAL A 127 6.18 -8.55 14.08
C VAL A 127 5.09 -9.01 15.05
N GLU A 128 5.44 -9.24 16.32
CA GLU A 128 4.46 -9.63 17.35
C GLU A 128 3.36 -8.56 17.50
N GLU A 129 3.75 -7.29 17.64
CA GLU A 129 2.80 -6.18 17.80
C GLU A 129 1.98 -5.94 16.54
N LEU A 130 2.57 -6.11 15.36
CA LEU A 130 1.84 -6.05 14.09
C LEU A 130 0.82 -7.18 13.98
N GLY A 131 1.18 -8.40 14.35
CA GLY A 131 0.28 -9.55 14.38
C GLY A 131 -0.90 -9.30 15.32
N ALA A 132 -0.62 -8.82 16.54
CA ALA A 132 -1.66 -8.47 17.51
C ALA A 132 -2.58 -7.33 17.01
N ALA A 133 -2.02 -6.30 16.38
CA ALA A 133 -2.81 -5.20 15.82
C ALA A 133 -3.70 -5.63 14.64
N ALA A 134 -3.28 -6.64 13.89
CA ALA A 134 -4.01 -7.18 12.75
C ALA A 134 -4.93 -8.37 13.09
N ASP A 135 -4.90 -8.90 14.32
CA ASP A 135 -5.69 -10.07 14.75
C ASP A 135 -7.19 -9.92 14.47
N ALA A 136 -7.75 -8.73 14.79
CA ALA A 136 -9.17 -8.45 14.58
C ALA A 136 -9.58 -8.32 13.09
N LEU A 137 -8.60 -8.26 12.17
CA LEU A 137 -8.86 -8.22 10.73
C LEU A 137 -9.17 -9.61 10.17
N ASP A 138 -8.78 -10.68 10.87
CA ASP A 138 -8.98 -12.08 10.47
C ASP A 138 -8.61 -12.34 8.99
N PRO A 139 -7.35 -12.05 8.60
CA PRO A 139 -6.96 -12.06 7.19
C PRO A 139 -6.98 -13.46 6.60
N SER A 140 -7.43 -13.54 5.36
CA SER A 140 -7.38 -14.73 4.51
C SER A 140 -6.19 -14.72 3.56
N VAL A 141 -5.64 -13.54 3.25
CA VAL A 141 -4.48 -13.37 2.38
C VAL A 141 -3.54 -12.31 2.96
N ILE A 142 -2.24 -12.63 2.98
CA ILE A 142 -1.19 -11.70 3.40
C ILE A 142 -0.13 -11.64 2.29
N SER A 143 0.10 -10.45 1.74
CA SER A 143 1.13 -10.22 0.73
C SER A 143 2.21 -9.29 1.25
N VAL A 144 3.44 -9.79 1.38
CA VAL A 144 4.61 -9.05 1.87
C VAL A 144 5.46 -8.58 0.69
N TYR A 145 5.48 -7.27 0.45
CA TYR A 145 6.32 -6.61 -0.55
C TYR A 145 7.58 -6.05 0.12
N TYR A 146 8.75 -6.61 -0.18
CA TYR A 146 10.01 -6.17 0.44
C TYR A 146 10.79 -5.16 -0.43
N GLY A 147 11.49 -4.23 0.24
CA GLY A 147 12.21 -3.12 -0.37
C GLY A 147 13.60 -3.48 -0.88
N GLU A 148 14.28 -2.52 -1.52
CA GLU A 148 15.60 -2.74 -2.14
C GLU A 148 16.72 -3.08 -1.14
N ASP A 149 16.56 -2.64 0.11
CA ASP A 149 17.51 -2.85 1.20
C ASP A 149 17.28 -4.17 1.97
N VAL A 150 16.29 -4.97 1.58
CA VAL A 150 15.97 -6.25 2.24
C VAL A 150 16.32 -7.41 1.31
N SER A 151 17.09 -8.38 1.81
CA SER A 151 17.37 -9.59 1.04
C SER A 151 16.16 -10.52 0.97
N ALA A 152 16.09 -11.37 -0.05
CA ALA A 152 15.00 -12.35 -0.17
C ALA A 152 14.94 -13.30 1.04
N GLU A 153 16.08 -13.67 1.63
CA GLU A 153 16.14 -14.54 2.81
C GLU A 153 15.54 -13.84 4.05
N GLU A 154 15.88 -12.57 4.29
CA GLU A 154 15.29 -11.78 5.38
C GLU A 154 13.79 -11.55 5.19
N ALA A 155 13.37 -11.33 3.95
CA ALA A 155 11.95 -11.15 3.61
C ALA A 155 11.14 -12.42 3.87
N GLU A 156 11.62 -13.58 3.43
CA GLU A 156 10.98 -14.87 3.69
C GLU A 156 10.91 -15.19 5.19
N ALA A 157 11.98 -14.92 5.94
CA ALA A 157 12.00 -15.12 7.39
C ALA A 157 10.97 -14.22 8.10
N THR A 158 10.92 -12.93 7.74
CA THR A 158 9.98 -11.96 8.32
C THR A 158 8.55 -12.30 7.95
N ALA A 159 8.30 -12.63 6.68
CA ALA A 159 6.98 -13.04 6.21
C ALA A 159 6.50 -14.31 6.91
N GLY A 160 7.37 -15.30 7.08
CA GLY A 160 7.06 -16.53 7.82
C GLY A 160 6.71 -16.26 9.29
N ALA A 161 7.39 -15.31 9.94
CA ALA A 161 7.07 -14.89 11.30
C ALA A 161 5.68 -14.23 11.37
N ILE A 162 5.35 -13.32 10.43
CA ILE A 162 4.01 -12.72 10.33
C ILE A 162 2.95 -13.81 10.08
N GLY A 163 3.19 -14.70 9.11
CA GLY A 163 2.25 -15.78 8.76
C GLY A 163 2.01 -16.78 9.89
N ALA A 164 2.93 -16.92 10.85
CA ALA A 164 2.72 -17.76 12.03
C ALA A 164 1.60 -17.25 12.95
N HIS A 165 1.27 -15.96 12.91
CA HIS A 165 0.10 -15.39 13.61
C HIS A 165 -1.22 -15.73 12.92
N PHE A 166 -1.17 -15.99 11.61
CA PHE A 166 -2.35 -16.18 10.75
C PHE A 166 -2.22 -17.50 9.98
N PRO A 167 -2.30 -18.67 10.65
CA PRO A 167 -1.99 -19.97 10.05
C PRO A 167 -2.95 -20.40 8.93
N ASP A 168 -4.13 -19.79 8.86
CA ASP A 168 -5.13 -20.04 7.83
C ASP A 168 -5.03 -19.06 6.64
N ALA A 169 -4.20 -18.02 6.74
CA ALA A 169 -4.00 -17.04 5.68
C ALA A 169 -3.01 -17.54 4.61
N GLU A 170 -3.29 -17.23 3.34
CA GLU A 170 -2.34 -17.45 2.26
C GLU A 170 -1.24 -16.38 2.28
N LEU A 171 0.00 -16.79 2.53
CA LEU A 171 1.15 -15.90 2.57
C LEU A 171 1.88 -15.87 1.22
N THR A 172 2.07 -14.66 0.67
CA THR A 172 2.88 -14.42 -0.54
C THR A 172 4.00 -13.41 -0.24
N VAL A 173 5.20 -13.67 -0.76
CA VAL A 173 6.35 -12.75 -0.67
C VAL A 173 6.73 -12.27 -2.06
N VAL A 174 6.84 -10.95 -2.22
CA VAL A 174 7.11 -10.30 -3.52
C VAL A 174 8.25 -9.31 -3.36
N ASN A 175 9.20 -9.34 -4.29
CA ASN A 175 10.20 -8.27 -4.40
C ASN A 175 9.53 -7.01 -4.94
N GLY A 176 9.26 -6.05 -4.06
CA GLY A 176 8.68 -4.76 -4.44
C GLY A 176 9.73 -3.74 -4.87
N GLY A 177 10.97 -3.87 -4.38
CA GLY A 177 12.09 -3.01 -4.76
C GLY A 177 11.88 -1.53 -4.40
N GLN A 178 10.95 -1.23 -3.50
CA GLN A 178 10.72 0.14 -3.06
C GLN A 178 11.92 0.65 -2.24
N PRO A 179 12.26 1.95 -2.37
CA PRO A 179 13.47 2.51 -1.74
C PRO A 179 13.28 3.04 -0.30
N VAL A 180 12.04 3.10 0.21
CA VAL A 180 11.74 3.76 1.51
C VAL A 180 11.24 2.78 2.56
N TYR A 181 10.31 1.90 2.17
CA TYR A 181 9.71 0.93 3.08
C TYR A 181 10.42 -0.41 2.93
N TYR A 182 10.93 -0.94 4.04
CA TYR A 182 11.49 -2.29 4.06
C TYR A 182 10.40 -3.32 3.78
N TYR A 183 9.21 -3.11 4.33
CA TYR A 183 8.05 -3.93 4.02
C TYR A 183 6.83 -3.05 3.78
N MET A 184 6.09 -3.34 2.71
CA MET A 184 4.69 -2.99 2.57
C MET A 184 3.91 -4.30 2.60
N ILE A 185 2.91 -4.40 3.46
CA ILE A 185 2.20 -5.65 3.72
C ILE A 185 0.73 -5.41 3.43
N SER A 186 0.16 -6.18 2.49
CA SER A 186 -1.28 -6.28 2.28
C SER A 186 -1.83 -7.29 3.29
N ILE A 187 -2.91 -6.92 3.97
CA ILE A 187 -3.64 -7.76 4.93
C ILE A 187 -5.11 -7.71 4.48
N GLU A 188 -5.61 -8.83 3.96
CA GLU A 188 -6.91 -8.96 3.27
C GLU A 188 -7.74 -10.12 3.80
#